data_AF-A0A132MSH0-F1
#
_entry.id   AF-A0A132MSH0-F1
#
_cell.length_a   1.000
_cell.length_b   1.000
_cell.length_c   1.000
_cell.angle_alpha   90.00
_cell.angle_beta   90.00
_cell.angle_gamma   90.00
#
_symmetry.space_group_name_H-M   'P 1'
#
loop_
_entity.id
_entity.type
_entity.pdbx_description
1 polymer ?
#
loop_
_entity_poly.entity_id
_entity_poly.type
_entity_poly.pdbx_seq_one_letter_code
_entity_poly.pdbx_strand_id
1 'polypeptide(L)'
;MTLVRRLATAGFGIALGAAAARVAFEALTRRPPREEKVWVRHNHRGEPVTLLEGPAYVAAAAGAVALAPGVPARLRAAGVAAALGAGAFGMYDDLAGSGDRRGFKGHLGALAHGEVTSGAVKILGIGTTGLLAGSLLRDKLVDKVLAGVVIAGAANVVNLFDLRPGRAIKAGLIAGTPGLLRGGPAAGISAPALGAAAALLPEDLRERAMLGDAGANALGALLGLAAAARASRAGLLARAAGLIGLMAASEKVSFTKVIADTPVLNAIDWLGRRPA
;
A
#
# COMPACT_ATOMS: atom_id res chain seq x y z
N MET A 1 27.41 4.02 11.39
CA MET A 1 26.41 5.12 11.26
C MET A 1 25.83 5.39 12.62
N THR A 2 26.02 6.60 13.16
CA THR A 2 25.53 7.03 14.50
C THR A 2 24.00 7.05 14.55
N LEU A 3 23.41 6.94 15.75
CA LEU A 3 21.96 7.03 15.96
C LEU A 3 21.37 8.32 15.38
N VAL A 4 22.05 9.46 15.61
CA VAL A 4 21.68 10.77 15.07
C VAL A 4 21.57 10.75 13.54
N ARG A 5 22.55 10.18 12.84
CA ARG A 5 22.53 10.10 11.38
C ARG A 5 21.41 9.18 10.85
N ARG A 6 21.08 8.11 11.59
CA ARG A 6 19.94 7.23 11.25
C ARG A 6 18.62 7.99 11.36
N LEU A 7 18.41 8.70 12.46
CA LEU A 7 17.20 9.50 12.69
C LEU A 7 17.09 10.64 11.67
N ALA A 8 18.17 11.34 11.36
CA ALA A 8 18.18 12.40 10.36
C ALA A 8 17.82 11.87 8.95
N THR A 9 18.37 10.71 8.56
CA THR A 9 18.08 10.09 7.25
C THR A 9 16.61 9.67 7.15
N ALA A 10 16.08 9.04 8.21
CA ALA A 10 14.69 8.64 8.30
C ALA A 10 13.75 9.87 8.30
N GLY A 11 14.08 10.90 9.09
CA GLY A 11 13.33 12.16 9.14
C GLY A 11 13.30 12.87 7.79
N PHE A 12 14.43 12.92 7.09
CA PHE A 12 14.49 13.46 5.72
C PHE A 12 13.60 12.67 4.75
N GLY A 13 13.65 11.34 4.80
CA GLY A 13 12.77 10.49 3.99
C GLY A 13 11.29 10.76 4.26
N ILE A 14 10.90 10.86 5.53
CA ILE A 14 9.52 11.19 5.94
C ILE A 14 9.11 12.57 5.38
N ALA A 15 9.95 13.59 5.58
CA ALA A 15 9.67 14.95 5.11
C ALA A 15 9.55 15.00 3.58
N LEU A 16 10.43 14.29 2.86
CA LEU A 16 10.40 14.21 1.40
C LEU A 16 9.12 13.54 0.89
N GLY A 17 8.73 12.41 1.47
CA GLY A 17 7.49 11.71 1.13
C GLY A 17 6.25 12.57 1.41
N ALA A 18 6.22 13.22 2.58
CA ALA A 18 5.13 14.10 2.98
C ALA A 18 4.98 15.31 2.04
N ALA A 19 6.08 16.01 1.74
CA ALA A 19 6.08 17.15 0.83
C ALA A 19 5.66 16.74 -0.59
N ALA A 20 6.22 15.65 -1.11
CA ALA A 20 5.86 15.13 -2.43
C ALA A 20 4.38 14.76 -2.51
N ALA A 21 3.82 14.15 -1.46
CA ALA A 21 2.41 13.76 -1.41
C ALA A 21 1.48 14.97 -1.41
N ARG A 22 1.79 16.00 -0.61
CA ARG A 22 1.02 17.26 -0.63
C ARG A 22 1.05 17.94 -1.99
N VAL A 23 2.24 18.04 -2.60
CA VAL A 23 2.38 18.65 -3.93
C VAL A 23 1.63 17.84 -4.98
N ALA A 24 1.77 16.51 -4.99
CA ALA A 24 1.10 15.65 -5.95
C ALA A 24 -0.43 15.70 -5.81
N PHE A 25 -0.94 15.65 -4.58
CA PHE A 25 -2.37 15.71 -4.31
C PHE A 25 -2.98 17.06 -4.72
N GLU A 26 -2.32 18.17 -4.38
CA GLU A 26 -2.76 19.51 -4.80
C GLU A 26 -2.72 19.65 -6.33
N ALA A 27 -1.66 19.18 -6.98
CA ALA A 27 -1.53 19.25 -8.43
C ALA A 27 -2.62 18.45 -9.15
N LEU A 28 -2.89 17.23 -8.69
CA LEU A 28 -3.93 16.36 -9.25
C LEU A 28 -5.33 16.89 -8.98
N THR A 29 -5.57 17.50 -7.82
CA THR A 29 -6.87 18.12 -7.50
C THR A 29 -7.13 19.35 -8.38
N ARG A 30 -6.09 20.17 -8.64
CA ARG A 30 -6.22 21.35 -9.52
C ARG A 30 -6.37 20.98 -11.00
N ARG A 31 -5.74 19.90 -11.43
CA ARG A 31 -5.70 19.46 -12.84
C ARG A 31 -5.84 17.94 -12.91
N PRO A 32 -7.06 17.42 -12.74
CA PRO A 32 -7.28 15.98 -12.77
C PRO A 32 -6.90 15.40 -14.15
N PRO A 33 -6.26 14.22 -14.22
CA PRO A 33 -5.77 13.66 -15.49
C PRO A 33 -6.88 13.24 -16.47
N ARG A 34 -8.10 13.11 -15.97
CA ARG A 34 -9.32 12.73 -16.70
C ARG A 34 -10.49 13.54 -16.15
N GLU A 35 -11.65 13.41 -16.77
CA GLU A 35 -12.90 13.99 -16.28
C GLU A 35 -13.10 13.69 -14.79
N GLU A 36 -13.54 14.70 -14.04
CA GLU A 36 -13.68 14.64 -12.58
C GLU A 36 -14.56 13.46 -12.12
N LYS A 37 -15.62 13.16 -12.87
CA LYS A 37 -16.54 12.04 -12.60
C LYS A 37 -15.85 10.68 -12.50
N VAL A 38 -14.76 10.47 -13.23
CA VAL A 38 -13.98 9.22 -13.21
C VAL A 38 -13.29 9.00 -11.87
N TRP A 39 -13.04 10.09 -11.13
CA TRP A 39 -12.34 10.08 -9.85
C TRP A 39 -13.31 10.14 -8.66
N VAL A 40 -14.62 10.12 -8.88
CA VAL A 40 -15.61 10.16 -7.80
C VAL A 40 -16.01 8.74 -7.41
N ARG A 41 -15.92 8.43 -6.12
CA ARG A 41 -16.44 7.21 -5.51
C ARG A 41 -17.38 7.57 -4.37
N HIS A 42 -18.34 6.71 -4.07
CA HIS A 42 -19.17 6.87 -2.88
C HIS A 42 -18.55 6.08 -1.73
N ASN A 43 -18.42 6.74 -0.57
CA ASN A 43 -17.85 6.13 0.61
C ASN A 43 -18.88 5.23 1.33
N HIS A 44 -18.49 4.70 2.49
CA HIS A 44 -19.34 3.83 3.31
C HIS A 44 -20.65 4.48 3.84
N ARG A 45 -20.75 5.82 3.80
CA ARG A 45 -21.95 6.61 4.14
C ARG A 45 -22.76 7.01 2.91
N GLY A 46 -22.30 6.65 1.70
CA GLY A 46 -22.91 7.11 0.46
C GLY A 46 -22.56 8.56 0.11
N GLU A 47 -21.51 9.13 0.70
CA GLU A 47 -21.04 10.47 0.35
C GLU A 47 -19.94 10.42 -0.73
N PRO A 48 -19.87 11.38 -1.66
CA PRO A 48 -18.84 11.41 -2.68
C PRO A 48 -17.46 11.74 -2.09
N VAL A 49 -16.45 10.97 -2.47
CA VAL A 49 -15.03 11.17 -2.19
C VAL A 49 -14.22 11.11 -3.48
N THR A 50 -13.07 11.81 -3.51
CA THR A 50 -12.14 11.71 -4.64
C THR A 50 -11.16 10.54 -4.49
N LEU A 51 -10.88 9.83 -5.59
CA LEU A 51 -9.86 8.80 -5.72
C LEU A 51 -8.46 9.35 -6.04
N LEU A 52 -8.30 10.67 -6.15
CA LEU A 52 -7.02 11.30 -6.53
C LEU A 52 -5.91 11.14 -5.48
N GLU A 53 -6.26 10.78 -4.24
CA GLU A 53 -5.28 10.50 -3.18
C GLU A 53 -4.41 9.28 -3.49
N GLY A 54 -4.97 8.24 -4.12
CA GLY A 54 -4.23 7.06 -4.56
C GLY A 54 -3.10 7.37 -5.55
N PRO A 55 -3.39 7.96 -6.72
CA PRO A 55 -2.37 8.39 -7.68
C PRO A 55 -1.37 9.39 -7.10
N ALA A 56 -1.82 10.31 -6.23
CA ALA A 56 -0.94 11.24 -5.52
C ALA A 56 0.07 10.49 -4.64
N TYR A 57 -0.41 9.54 -3.84
CA TYR A 57 0.43 8.69 -3.01
C TYR A 57 1.44 7.90 -3.85
N VAL A 58 0.99 7.26 -4.93
CA VAL A 58 1.84 6.43 -5.81
C VAL A 58 2.99 7.27 -6.39
N ALA A 59 2.67 8.43 -6.98
CA ALA A 59 3.67 9.32 -7.57
C ALA A 59 4.66 9.84 -6.51
N ALA A 60 4.15 10.28 -5.37
CA ALA A 60 4.96 10.83 -4.28
C ALA A 60 5.88 9.77 -3.66
N ALA A 61 5.34 8.60 -3.32
CA ALA A 61 6.11 7.54 -2.69
C ALA A 61 7.18 6.98 -3.64
N ALA A 62 6.85 6.77 -4.93
CA ALA A 62 7.83 6.33 -5.93
C ALA A 62 8.96 7.37 -6.12
N GLY A 63 8.60 8.65 -6.28
CA GLY A 63 9.59 9.74 -6.42
C GLY A 63 10.47 9.90 -5.19
N ALA A 64 9.88 9.88 -3.99
CA ALA A 64 10.61 10.01 -2.74
C ALA A 64 11.53 8.80 -2.48
N VAL A 65 11.10 7.57 -2.80
CA VAL A 65 11.94 6.37 -2.74
C VAL A 65 13.10 6.44 -3.74
N ALA A 66 12.87 6.93 -4.96
CA ALA A 66 13.92 7.09 -5.96
C ALA A 66 15.03 8.05 -5.50
N LEU A 67 14.67 9.05 -4.69
CA LEU A 67 15.57 10.08 -4.16
C LEU A 67 16.08 9.77 -2.74
N ALA A 68 15.62 8.68 -2.10
CA ALA A 68 15.92 8.40 -0.70
C ALA A 68 17.44 8.19 -0.46
N PRO A 69 18.07 8.98 0.42
CA PRO A 69 19.52 8.90 0.64
C PRO A 69 19.93 7.58 1.30
N GLY A 70 21.10 7.06 0.92
CA GLY A 70 21.66 5.84 1.51
C GLY A 70 20.97 4.53 1.11
N VAL A 71 20.03 4.58 0.14
CA VAL A 71 19.37 3.39 -0.41
C VAL A 71 20.15 2.90 -1.65
N PRO A 72 20.58 1.62 -1.70
CA PRO A 72 21.25 1.06 -2.88
C PRO A 72 20.38 1.12 -4.14
N ALA A 73 21.01 1.32 -5.32
CA ALA A 73 20.30 1.50 -6.59
C ALA A 73 19.30 0.37 -6.91
N ARG A 74 19.68 -0.90 -6.68
CA ARG A 74 18.77 -2.05 -6.87
C ARG A 74 17.53 -1.98 -5.97
N LEU A 75 17.69 -1.55 -4.71
CA LEU A 75 16.56 -1.42 -3.79
C LEU A 75 15.67 -0.22 -4.14
N ARG A 76 16.24 0.87 -4.64
CA ARG A 76 15.46 2.00 -5.20
C ARG A 76 14.64 1.54 -6.41
N ALA A 77 15.27 0.84 -7.35
CA ALA A 77 14.59 0.30 -8.52
C ALA A 77 13.46 -0.66 -8.13
N ALA A 78 13.70 -1.56 -7.16
CA ALA A 78 12.67 -2.44 -6.62
C ALA A 78 11.52 -1.66 -5.98
N GLY A 79 11.82 -0.59 -5.23
CA GLY A 79 10.80 0.25 -4.57
C GLY A 79 9.96 1.05 -5.55
N VAL A 80 10.59 1.65 -6.56
CA VAL A 80 9.89 2.36 -7.64
C VAL A 80 9.00 1.39 -8.43
N ALA A 81 9.52 0.22 -8.81
CA ALA A 81 8.75 -0.81 -9.51
C ALA A 81 7.57 -1.30 -8.67
N ALA A 82 7.79 -1.55 -7.37
CA ALA A 82 6.74 -1.98 -6.45
C ALA A 82 5.63 -0.94 -6.31
N ALA A 83 5.97 0.33 -6.07
CA ALA A 83 5.01 1.42 -5.92
C ALA A 83 4.21 1.67 -7.20
N LEU A 84 4.92 1.84 -8.33
CA LEU A 84 4.27 2.15 -9.61
C LEU A 84 3.46 0.96 -10.14
N GLY A 85 4.00 -0.26 -10.08
CA GLY A 85 3.29 -1.44 -10.58
C GLY A 85 2.04 -1.74 -9.75
N ALA A 86 2.18 -1.84 -8.42
CA ALA A 86 1.04 -2.14 -7.55
C ALA A 86 0.00 -1.00 -7.59
N GLY A 87 0.46 0.25 -7.63
CA GLY A 87 -0.39 1.42 -7.76
C GLY A 87 -1.14 1.48 -9.09
N ALA A 88 -0.48 1.15 -10.21
CA ALA A 88 -1.12 1.16 -11.53
C ALA A 88 -2.20 0.08 -11.64
N PHE A 89 -1.94 -1.13 -11.15
CA PHE A 89 -2.95 -2.21 -11.14
C PHE A 89 -4.08 -1.96 -10.14
N GLY A 90 -3.79 -1.33 -9.01
CA GLY A 90 -4.82 -0.86 -8.08
C GLY A 90 -5.70 0.23 -8.70
N MET A 91 -5.08 1.23 -9.33
CA MET A 91 -5.79 2.30 -10.03
C MET A 91 -6.63 1.78 -11.20
N TYR A 92 -6.14 0.78 -11.93
CA TYR A 92 -6.93 0.12 -12.97
C TYR A 92 -8.22 -0.49 -12.38
N ASP A 93 -8.15 -1.15 -11.21
CA ASP A 93 -9.33 -1.73 -10.56
C ASP A 93 -10.28 -0.65 -10.02
N ASP A 94 -9.75 0.42 -9.44
CA ASP A 94 -10.53 1.59 -8.98
C ASP A 94 -11.38 2.17 -10.12
N LEU A 95 -10.81 2.26 -11.32
CA LEU A 95 -11.43 2.90 -12.48
C LEU A 95 -12.27 1.95 -13.34
N ALA A 96 -11.94 0.66 -13.39
CA ALA A 96 -12.61 -0.32 -14.25
C ALA A 96 -13.63 -1.21 -13.52
N GLY A 97 -13.61 -1.25 -12.17
CA GLY A 97 -14.42 -2.19 -11.39
C GLY A 97 -15.92 -1.87 -11.38
N SER A 98 -16.74 -2.80 -11.87
CA SER A 98 -18.23 -2.69 -11.90
C SER A 98 -18.94 -3.10 -10.60
N GLY A 99 -18.22 -3.60 -9.59
CA GLY A 99 -18.79 -3.92 -8.27
C GLY A 99 -19.50 -5.28 -8.13
N ASP A 100 -19.67 -6.02 -9.23
CA ASP A 100 -20.52 -7.23 -9.28
C ASP A 100 -19.89 -8.50 -8.68
N ARG A 101 -18.56 -8.56 -8.58
CA ARG A 101 -17.82 -9.71 -8.01
C ARG A 101 -16.78 -9.22 -7.01
N ARG A 102 -16.78 -9.81 -5.80
CA ARG A 102 -15.84 -9.46 -4.71
C ARG A 102 -15.08 -10.69 -4.23
N GLY A 103 -13.88 -10.47 -3.71
CA GLY A 103 -13.07 -11.49 -3.06
C GLY A 103 -12.25 -12.36 -4.02
N PHE A 104 -11.23 -13.03 -3.49
CA PHE A 104 -10.24 -13.75 -4.27
C PHE A 104 -10.87 -14.92 -5.04
N LYS A 105 -11.78 -15.64 -4.39
CA LYS A 105 -12.53 -16.75 -5.01
C LYS A 105 -13.45 -16.29 -6.13
N GLY A 106 -14.06 -15.10 -6.00
CA GLY A 106 -14.97 -14.56 -7.02
C GLY A 106 -14.24 -14.26 -8.33
N HIS A 107 -13.08 -13.62 -8.24
CA HIS A 107 -12.28 -13.26 -9.42
C HIS A 107 -11.58 -14.47 -10.06
N LEU A 108 -11.02 -15.39 -9.26
CA LEU A 108 -10.43 -16.62 -9.79
C LEU A 108 -11.47 -17.58 -10.35
N GLY A 109 -12.65 -17.65 -9.72
CA GLY A 109 -13.79 -18.40 -10.25
C GLY A 109 -14.22 -17.85 -11.61
N ALA A 110 -14.39 -16.53 -11.74
CA ALA A 110 -14.71 -15.89 -13.02
C ALA A 110 -13.64 -16.22 -14.09
N LEU A 111 -12.36 -16.11 -13.74
CA LEU A 111 -11.26 -16.43 -14.64
C LEU A 111 -11.28 -17.89 -15.11
N ALA A 112 -11.62 -18.82 -14.23
CA ALA A 112 -11.78 -20.24 -14.57
C ALA A 112 -12.92 -20.50 -15.57
N HIS A 113 -13.89 -19.59 -15.67
CA HIS A 113 -14.97 -19.62 -16.66
C HIS A 113 -14.68 -18.73 -17.88
N GLY A 114 -13.44 -18.23 -18.04
CA GLY A 114 -13.02 -17.39 -19.16
C GLY A 114 -13.36 -15.89 -18.99
N GLU A 115 -13.89 -15.47 -17.85
CA GLU A 115 -14.23 -14.07 -17.59
C GLU A 115 -13.05 -13.32 -16.93
N VAL A 116 -12.48 -12.37 -17.67
CA VAL A 116 -11.41 -11.50 -17.16
C VAL A 116 -12.02 -10.31 -16.42
N THR A 117 -12.03 -10.38 -15.09
CA THR A 117 -12.47 -9.28 -14.22
C THR A 117 -11.32 -8.31 -13.93
N SER A 118 -11.64 -7.05 -13.60
CA SER A 118 -10.64 -6.06 -13.16
C SER A 118 -9.85 -6.56 -11.93
N GLY A 119 -10.54 -7.23 -11.00
CA GLY A 119 -9.91 -7.85 -9.83
C GLY A 119 -8.95 -8.98 -10.19
N ALA A 120 -9.22 -9.77 -11.23
CA ALA A 120 -8.27 -10.79 -11.72
C ALA A 120 -7.01 -10.14 -12.32
N VAL A 121 -7.19 -9.06 -13.10
CA VAL A 121 -6.07 -8.26 -13.65
C VAL A 121 -5.23 -7.67 -12.50
N LYS A 122 -5.88 -7.14 -11.46
CA LYS A 122 -5.20 -6.61 -10.26
C LYS A 122 -4.38 -7.69 -9.54
N ILE A 123 -4.96 -8.86 -9.30
CA ILE A 123 -4.26 -9.97 -8.61
C ILE A 123 -3.02 -10.39 -9.40
N LEU A 124 -3.15 -10.62 -10.71
CA LEU A 124 -2.03 -11.00 -11.57
C LEU A 124 -0.99 -9.88 -11.68
N GLY A 125 -1.44 -8.64 -11.83
CA GLY A 125 -0.59 -7.47 -11.96
C GLY A 125 0.23 -7.16 -10.70
N ILE A 126 -0.40 -7.23 -9.54
CA ILE A 126 0.30 -7.06 -8.24
C ILE A 126 1.23 -8.26 -7.99
N GLY A 127 0.81 -9.48 -8.32
CA GLY A 127 1.64 -10.67 -8.21
C GLY A 127 2.91 -10.58 -9.05
N THR A 128 2.78 -10.22 -10.33
CA THR A 128 3.90 -10.02 -11.25
C THR A 128 4.80 -8.85 -10.82
N THR A 129 4.22 -7.75 -10.37
CA THR A 129 4.96 -6.62 -9.77
C THR A 129 5.77 -7.06 -8.56
N GLY A 130 5.18 -7.86 -7.68
CA GLY A 130 5.87 -8.43 -6.52
C GLY A 130 7.06 -9.27 -6.93
N LEU A 131 6.88 -10.18 -7.89
CA LEU A 131 7.98 -11.01 -8.42
C LEU A 131 9.10 -10.19 -9.06
N LEU A 132 8.75 -9.15 -9.82
CA LEU A 132 9.73 -8.21 -10.40
C LEU A 132 10.54 -7.52 -9.30
N ALA A 133 9.87 -6.92 -8.32
CA ALA A 133 10.55 -6.26 -7.20
C ALA A 133 11.38 -7.24 -6.36
N GLY A 134 10.88 -8.46 -6.13
CA GLY A 134 11.60 -9.54 -5.46
C GLY A 134 12.85 -9.98 -6.24
N SER A 135 12.78 -10.01 -7.57
CA SER A 135 13.90 -10.34 -8.45
C SER A 135 15.02 -9.29 -8.43
N LEU A 136 14.66 -8.02 -8.25
CA LEU A 136 15.60 -6.91 -8.08
C LEU A 136 16.22 -6.88 -6.69
N LEU A 137 15.52 -7.44 -5.69
CA LEU A 137 15.93 -7.44 -4.29
C LEU A 137 16.87 -8.58 -3.91
N ARG A 138 16.70 -9.78 -4.50
CA ARG A 138 17.37 -11.01 -4.09
C ARG A 138 18.13 -11.65 -5.24
N ASP A 139 19.19 -12.39 -4.93
CA ASP A 139 19.98 -13.09 -5.96
C ASP A 139 19.49 -14.54 -6.20
N LYS A 140 19.20 -15.28 -5.13
CA LYS A 140 18.77 -16.70 -5.19
C LYS A 140 17.30 -16.82 -5.60
N LEU A 141 16.99 -17.72 -6.53
CA LEU A 141 15.65 -17.91 -7.09
C LEU A 141 14.55 -18.07 -6.02
N VAL A 142 14.76 -18.95 -5.04
CA VAL A 142 13.79 -19.19 -3.95
C VAL A 142 13.53 -17.89 -3.16
N ASP A 143 14.59 -17.13 -2.88
CA ASP A 143 14.46 -15.90 -2.09
C ASP A 143 13.80 -14.78 -2.92
N LYS A 144 14.00 -14.75 -4.25
CA LYS A 144 13.29 -13.84 -5.18
C LYS A 144 11.78 -14.10 -5.14
N VAL A 145 11.39 -15.37 -5.28
CA VAL A 145 9.97 -15.77 -5.26
C VAL A 145 9.34 -15.45 -3.91
N LEU A 146 9.99 -15.84 -2.81
CA LEU A 146 9.48 -15.55 -1.47
C LEU A 146 9.39 -14.04 -1.18
N ALA A 147 10.38 -13.24 -1.60
CA ALA A 147 10.31 -11.80 -1.49
C ALA A 147 9.14 -11.23 -2.30
N GLY A 148 8.92 -11.74 -3.52
CA GLY A 148 7.79 -11.32 -4.34
C GLY A 148 6.43 -11.66 -3.72
N VAL A 149 6.29 -12.84 -3.11
CA VAL A 149 5.08 -13.21 -2.36
C VAL A 149 4.87 -12.28 -1.16
N VAL A 150 5.94 -11.90 -0.44
CA VAL A 150 5.83 -10.94 0.67
C VAL A 150 5.40 -9.55 0.18
N ILE A 151 5.93 -9.08 -0.95
CA ILE A 151 5.59 -7.77 -1.52
C ILE A 151 4.13 -7.75 -1.99
N ALA A 152 3.72 -8.71 -2.81
CA ALA A 152 2.35 -8.81 -3.32
C ALA A 152 1.34 -9.10 -2.19
N GLY A 153 1.68 -9.97 -1.25
CA GLY A 153 0.85 -10.28 -0.10
C GLY A 153 0.65 -9.08 0.82
N ALA A 154 1.68 -8.27 1.05
CA ALA A 154 1.56 -7.04 1.84
C ALA A 154 0.71 -5.99 1.14
N ALA A 155 0.85 -5.83 -0.19
CA ALA A 155 -0.03 -4.98 -1.00
C ALA A 155 -1.51 -5.35 -0.79
N ASN A 156 -1.84 -6.64 -1.01
CA ASN A 156 -3.21 -7.12 -0.85
C ASN A 156 -3.71 -6.99 0.60
N VAL A 157 -2.89 -7.32 1.60
CA VAL A 157 -3.30 -7.20 3.01
C VAL A 157 -3.58 -5.76 3.40
N VAL A 158 -2.77 -4.78 2.99
CA VAL A 158 -3.07 -3.36 3.26
C VAL A 158 -4.37 -2.93 2.56
N ASN A 159 -4.61 -3.42 1.34
CA ASN A 159 -5.86 -3.18 0.60
C ASN A 159 -7.10 -3.68 1.35
N LEU A 160 -7.01 -4.80 2.08
CA LEU A 160 -8.12 -5.32 2.89
C LEU A 160 -8.54 -4.35 4.02
N PHE A 161 -7.67 -3.44 4.42
CA PHE A 161 -7.98 -2.41 5.41
C PHE A 161 -8.61 -1.16 4.78
N ASP A 162 -8.66 -1.00 3.46
CA ASP A 162 -9.19 0.20 2.80
C ASP A 162 -10.73 0.21 2.66
N LEU A 163 -11.42 -0.11 3.76
CA LEU A 163 -12.89 -0.21 3.81
C LEU A 163 -13.53 0.91 4.63
N ARG A 164 -12.72 1.69 5.34
CA ARG A 164 -13.14 2.76 6.24
C ARG A 164 -12.09 3.88 6.27
N PRO A 165 -12.50 5.13 6.54
CA PRO A 165 -11.64 6.29 6.46
C PRO A 165 -10.35 6.15 7.29
N GLY A 166 -9.21 6.35 6.63
CA GLY A 166 -7.85 6.34 7.16
C GLY A 166 -7.35 4.97 7.63
N ARG A 167 -8.12 3.89 7.48
CA ARG A 167 -7.78 2.59 8.09
C ARG A 167 -6.55 1.96 7.42
N ALA A 168 -6.49 1.96 6.09
CA ALA A 168 -5.32 1.44 5.36
C ALA A 168 -4.04 2.20 5.72
N ILE A 169 -4.12 3.54 5.78
CA ILE A 169 -2.99 4.40 6.18
C ILE A 169 -2.54 4.09 7.61
N LYS A 170 -3.47 4.02 8.58
CA LYS A 170 -3.13 3.69 9.98
C LYS A 170 -2.49 2.30 10.10
N ALA A 171 -3.05 1.30 9.43
CA ALA A 171 -2.49 -0.05 9.40
C ALA A 171 -1.08 -0.04 8.82
N GLY A 172 -0.86 0.70 7.72
CA GLY A 172 0.45 0.91 7.13
C GLY A 172 1.46 1.60 8.05
N LEU A 173 1.05 2.67 8.74
CA LEU A 173 1.88 3.38 9.72
C LEU A 173 2.32 2.44 10.86
N ILE A 174 1.39 1.66 11.41
CA ILE A 174 1.69 0.68 12.46
C ILE A 174 2.64 -0.40 11.93
N ALA A 175 2.33 -1.01 10.79
CA ALA A 175 3.12 -2.09 10.20
C ALA A 175 4.51 -1.64 9.75
N GLY A 176 4.66 -0.39 9.30
CA GLY A 176 5.91 0.17 8.81
C GLY A 176 6.84 0.71 9.92
N THR A 177 6.32 1.01 11.11
CA THR A 177 7.11 1.56 12.24
C THR A 177 8.32 0.70 12.60
N PRO A 178 8.21 -0.65 12.73
CA PRO A 178 9.37 -1.49 12.99
C PRO A 178 10.45 -1.44 11.89
N GLY A 179 10.08 -1.16 10.65
CA GLY A 179 11.03 -0.96 9.53
C GLY A 179 11.80 0.35 9.68
N LEU A 180 11.10 1.41 10.07
CA LEU A 180 11.67 2.72 10.36
C LEU A 180 12.67 2.66 11.53
N LEU A 181 12.28 2.04 12.64
CA LEU A 181 13.10 1.94 13.87
C LEU A 181 14.37 1.09 13.68
N ARG A 182 14.32 0.04 12.85
CA ARG A 182 15.50 -0.80 12.55
C ARG A 182 16.58 -0.04 11.77
N GLY A 183 16.22 1.02 11.06
CA GLY A 183 17.15 1.82 10.26
C GLY A 183 17.67 1.08 9.01
N GLY A 184 18.66 1.70 8.36
CA GLY A 184 19.31 1.14 7.17
C GLY A 184 18.39 1.10 5.94
N PRO A 185 18.58 0.13 5.02
CA PRO A 185 17.83 0.09 3.76
C PRO A 185 16.31 0.00 3.94
N ALA A 186 15.83 -0.68 4.99
CA ALA A 186 14.40 -0.78 5.28
C ALA A 186 13.80 0.58 5.64
N ALA A 187 14.48 1.36 6.48
CA ALA A 187 14.05 2.72 6.82
C ALA A 187 14.08 3.64 5.59
N GLY A 188 15.02 3.45 4.67
CA GLY A 188 15.07 4.24 3.43
C GLY A 188 13.89 4.01 2.47
N ILE A 189 13.18 2.88 2.60
CA ILE A 189 11.93 2.60 1.89
C ILE A 189 10.72 3.00 2.73
N SER A 190 10.68 2.61 4.01
CA SER A 190 9.55 2.90 4.90
C SER A 190 9.39 4.39 5.17
N ALA A 191 10.46 5.15 5.39
CA ALA A 191 10.38 6.57 5.73
C ALA A 191 9.60 7.40 4.68
N PRO A 192 9.98 7.41 3.39
CA PRO A 192 9.24 8.15 2.38
C PRO A 192 7.81 7.62 2.16
N ALA A 193 7.60 6.30 2.20
CA ALA A 193 6.27 5.71 2.07
C ALA A 193 5.33 6.14 3.20
N LEU A 194 5.80 6.05 4.46
CA LEU A 194 5.01 6.44 5.63
C LEU A 194 4.81 7.95 5.73
N GLY A 195 5.81 8.75 5.32
CA GLY A 195 5.68 10.20 5.25
C GLY A 195 4.61 10.64 4.25
N ALA A 196 4.61 10.03 3.05
CA ALA A 196 3.56 10.26 2.06
C ALA A 196 2.17 9.87 2.58
N ALA A 197 2.04 8.69 3.19
CA ALA A 197 0.75 8.22 3.71
C ALA A 197 0.24 9.11 4.86
N ALA A 198 1.12 9.49 5.80
CA ALA A 198 0.77 10.37 6.92
C ALA A 198 0.33 11.76 6.47
N ALA A 199 0.90 12.27 5.38
CA ALA A 199 0.55 13.59 4.85
C ALA A 199 -0.81 13.65 4.14
N LEU A 200 -1.34 12.51 3.70
CA LEU A 200 -2.65 12.41 3.05
C LEU A 200 -3.76 11.93 4.00
N LEU A 201 -3.38 11.31 5.13
CA LEU A 201 -4.30 10.86 6.19
C LEU A 201 -5.40 11.87 6.57
N PRO A 202 -5.14 13.19 6.68
CA PRO A 202 -6.18 14.15 7.05
C PRO A 202 -7.32 14.28 6.03
N GLU A 203 -7.08 14.07 4.75
CA GLU A 203 -8.10 14.13 3.69
C GLU A 203 -8.93 12.85 3.66
N ASP A 204 -8.28 11.70 3.86
CA ASP A 204 -8.94 10.39 3.99
C ASP A 204 -9.83 10.35 5.25
N LEU A 205 -9.31 10.73 6.41
CA LEU A 205 -10.08 10.76 7.68
C LEU A 205 -11.29 11.71 7.66
N ARG A 206 -11.19 12.79 6.89
CA ARG A 206 -12.29 13.75 6.68
C ARG A 206 -13.25 13.29 5.59
N GLU A 207 -13.03 12.13 5.00
CA GLU A 207 -13.86 11.57 3.94
C GLU A 207 -13.98 12.55 2.76
N ARG A 208 -12.89 13.23 2.42
CA ARG A 208 -12.82 14.09 1.22
C ARG A 208 -12.15 13.36 0.06
N ALA A 209 -11.18 12.53 0.40
CA ALA A 209 -10.49 11.66 -0.52
C ALA A 209 -10.45 10.24 0.04
N MET A 210 -10.02 9.30 -0.78
CA MET A 210 -9.80 7.91 -0.40
C MET A 210 -8.50 7.44 -1.04
N LEU A 211 -7.65 6.82 -0.24
CA LEU A 211 -6.40 6.24 -0.72
C LEU A 211 -6.64 5.26 -1.89
N GLY A 212 -7.72 4.48 -1.81
CA GLY A 212 -8.17 3.57 -2.86
C GLY A 212 -7.23 2.40 -3.08
N ASP A 213 -7.59 1.54 -4.03
CA ASP A 213 -6.78 0.39 -4.38
C ASP A 213 -5.41 0.82 -4.91
N ALA A 214 -5.34 1.94 -5.64
CA ALA A 214 -4.07 2.50 -6.10
C ALA A 214 -3.09 2.77 -4.95
N GLY A 215 -3.51 3.54 -3.94
CA GLY A 215 -2.61 3.93 -2.86
C GLY A 215 -2.39 2.80 -1.85
N ALA A 216 -3.42 2.03 -1.51
CA ALA A 216 -3.32 0.95 -0.52
C ALA A 216 -2.40 -0.17 -0.99
N ASN A 217 -2.52 -0.60 -2.25
CA ASN A 217 -1.62 -1.62 -2.82
C ASN A 217 -0.18 -1.11 -2.92
N ALA A 218 0.05 0.15 -3.32
CA ALA A 218 1.39 0.73 -3.37
C ALA A 218 2.02 0.85 -1.98
N LEU A 219 1.26 1.28 -0.96
CA LEU A 219 1.71 1.34 0.42
C LEU A 219 2.10 -0.04 0.93
N GLY A 220 1.22 -1.03 0.78
CA GLY A 220 1.53 -2.40 1.18
C GLY A 220 2.73 -3.00 0.44
N ALA A 221 2.87 -2.75 -0.87
CA ALA A 221 4.01 -3.22 -1.65
C ALA A 221 5.35 -2.67 -1.12
N LEU A 222 5.40 -1.36 -0.81
CA LEU A 222 6.60 -0.72 -0.24
C LEU A 222 6.93 -1.24 1.17
N LEU A 223 5.92 -1.47 2.00
CA LEU A 223 6.12 -2.06 3.33
C LEU A 223 6.57 -3.52 3.26
N GLY A 224 6.00 -4.30 2.34
CA GLY A 224 6.43 -5.66 2.02
C GLY A 224 7.88 -5.71 1.54
N LEU A 225 8.27 -4.78 0.67
CA LEU A 225 9.65 -4.64 0.20
C LEU A 225 10.61 -4.32 1.35
N ALA A 226 10.26 -3.37 2.20
CA ALA A 226 11.06 -3.01 3.37
C ALA A 226 11.21 -4.19 4.35
N ALA A 227 10.12 -4.94 4.59
CA ALA A 227 10.11 -6.14 5.42
C ALA A 227 10.92 -7.30 4.81
N ALA A 228 10.95 -7.38 3.48
CA ALA A 228 11.70 -8.38 2.74
C ALA A 228 13.19 -8.04 2.67
N ALA A 229 13.61 -6.77 2.61
CA ALA A 229 14.97 -6.36 2.24
C ALA A 229 16.12 -7.01 3.04
N ARG A 230 15.92 -7.26 4.33
CA ARG A 230 16.93 -7.88 5.21
C ARG A 230 16.49 -9.19 5.86
N ALA A 231 15.37 -9.76 5.43
CA ALA A 231 14.89 -11.02 5.97
C ALA A 231 15.83 -12.18 5.61
N SER A 232 16.01 -13.13 6.54
CA SER A 232 16.52 -14.45 6.20
C SER A 232 15.47 -15.22 5.39
N ARG A 233 15.83 -16.35 4.77
CA ARG A 233 14.85 -17.21 4.08
C ARG A 233 13.72 -17.65 5.01
N ALA A 234 14.06 -18.09 6.22
CA ALA A 234 13.07 -18.43 7.24
C ALA A 234 12.17 -17.21 7.58
N GLY A 235 12.76 -16.02 7.66
CA GLY A 235 12.02 -14.78 7.84
C GLY A 235 11.08 -14.44 6.68
N LEU A 236 11.48 -14.72 5.43
CA LEU A 236 10.62 -14.54 4.26
C LEU A 236 9.47 -15.56 4.26
N LEU A 237 9.75 -16.83 4.57
CA LEU A 237 8.75 -17.88 4.71
C LEU A 237 7.72 -17.52 5.77
N ALA A 238 8.15 -17.12 6.97
CA ALA A 238 7.25 -16.73 8.05
C ALA A 238 6.35 -15.55 7.67
N ARG A 239 6.90 -14.54 6.99
CA ARG A 239 6.13 -13.38 6.49
C ARG A 239 5.15 -13.78 5.40
N ALA A 240 5.59 -14.58 4.42
CA ALA A 240 4.73 -15.08 3.36
C ALA A 240 3.57 -15.90 3.93
N ALA A 241 3.85 -16.84 4.84
CA ALA A 241 2.84 -17.64 5.52
C ALA A 241 1.86 -16.77 6.31
N GLY A 242 2.34 -15.77 7.06
CA GLY A 242 1.48 -14.84 7.80
C GLY A 242 0.57 -14.01 6.89
N LEU A 243 1.11 -13.46 5.80
CA LEU A 243 0.33 -12.69 4.82
C LEU A 243 -0.71 -13.57 4.11
N ILE A 244 -0.33 -14.78 3.69
CA ILE A 244 -1.26 -15.76 3.10
C ILE A 244 -2.34 -16.14 4.11
N GLY A 245 -1.97 -16.35 5.37
CA GLY A 245 -2.92 -16.63 6.45
C GLY A 245 -3.93 -15.50 6.64
N LEU A 246 -3.49 -14.24 6.63
CA LEU A 246 -4.37 -13.07 6.73
C LEU A 246 -5.32 -12.99 5.53
N MET A 247 -4.83 -13.19 4.31
CA MET A 247 -5.66 -13.21 3.10
C MET A 247 -6.69 -14.36 3.14
N ALA A 248 -6.30 -15.54 3.61
CA ALA A 248 -7.21 -16.66 3.77
C ALA A 248 -8.25 -16.41 4.88
N ALA A 249 -7.86 -15.72 5.96
CA ALA A 249 -8.75 -15.36 7.06
C ALA A 249 -9.78 -14.32 6.62
N SER A 250 -9.42 -13.33 5.78
CA SER A 250 -10.34 -12.29 5.34
C SER A 250 -11.51 -12.81 4.49
N GLU A 251 -11.35 -13.98 3.87
CA GLU A 251 -12.43 -14.65 3.11
C GLU A 251 -13.50 -15.27 4.03
N LYS A 252 -13.18 -15.50 5.30
CA LYS A 252 -14.08 -16.13 6.28
C LYS A 252 -14.50 -15.20 7.41
N VAL A 253 -13.64 -14.24 7.75
CA VAL A 253 -13.78 -13.35 8.90
C VAL A 253 -13.70 -11.91 8.43
N SER A 254 -14.73 -11.13 8.76
CA SER A 254 -14.72 -9.68 8.50
C SER A 254 -13.73 -8.99 9.45
N PHE A 255 -12.61 -8.51 8.91
CA PHE A 255 -11.66 -7.70 9.69
C PHE A 255 -12.32 -6.45 10.26
N THR A 256 -13.29 -5.85 9.56
CA THR A 256 -14.09 -4.75 10.09
C THR A 256 -14.82 -5.14 11.37
N LYS A 257 -15.42 -6.33 11.42
CA LYS A 257 -16.11 -6.83 12.62
C LYS A 257 -15.12 -7.09 13.76
N VAL A 258 -14.01 -7.76 13.47
CA VAL A 258 -12.95 -8.02 14.47
C VAL A 258 -12.41 -6.72 15.06
N ILE A 259 -12.17 -5.70 14.23
CA ILE A 259 -11.72 -4.38 14.67
C ILE A 259 -12.78 -3.72 15.57
N ALA A 260 -14.05 -3.73 15.16
CA ALA A 260 -15.14 -3.12 15.93
C ALA A 260 -15.35 -3.80 17.30
N ASP A 261 -15.23 -5.13 17.35
CA ASP A 261 -15.44 -5.94 18.56
C ASP A 261 -14.23 -5.91 19.52
N THR A 262 -13.09 -5.33 19.11
CA THR A 262 -11.88 -5.25 19.93
C THR A 262 -11.64 -3.81 20.41
N PRO A 263 -11.81 -3.47 21.70
CA PRO A 263 -11.82 -2.08 22.18
C PRO A 263 -10.63 -1.23 21.75
N VAL A 264 -9.40 -1.77 21.85
CA VAL A 264 -8.18 -1.05 21.47
C VAL A 264 -8.12 -0.82 19.95
N LEU A 265 -8.46 -1.83 19.14
CA LEU A 265 -8.46 -1.70 17.69
C LEU A 265 -9.56 -0.74 17.23
N ASN A 266 -10.74 -0.81 17.84
CA ASN A 266 -11.84 0.10 17.56
C ASN A 266 -11.46 1.56 17.89
N ALA A 267 -10.79 1.79 19.02
CA ALA A 267 -10.31 3.12 19.40
C ALA A 267 -9.30 3.68 18.37
N ILE A 268 -8.34 2.87 17.93
CA ILE A 268 -7.38 3.24 16.88
C ILE A 268 -8.12 3.50 15.56
N ASP A 269 -9.09 2.67 15.21
CA ASP A 269 -9.87 2.76 13.97
C ASP A 269 -10.66 4.07 13.91
N TRP A 270 -11.30 4.46 15.02
CA TRP A 270 -12.06 5.70 15.14
C TRP A 270 -11.22 6.97 15.34
N LEU A 271 -9.96 6.85 15.78
CA LEU A 271 -9.11 8.01 16.05
C LEU A 271 -9.04 8.97 14.84
N GLY A 272 -9.54 10.20 15.01
CA GLY A 272 -9.52 11.24 13.98
C GLY A 272 -10.58 11.12 12.88
N ARG A 273 -11.49 10.13 12.93
CA ARG A 273 -12.62 10.05 11.99
C ARG A 273 -13.70 11.07 12.31
N ARG A 274 -14.52 11.39 11.30
CA ARG A 274 -15.79 12.09 11.50
C ARG A 274 -16.71 11.29 12.45
N PRO A 275 -17.45 11.94 13.35
CA PRO A 275 -18.45 11.28 14.19
C PRO A 275 -19.44 10.43 13.40
N ALA A 276 -19.95 9.37 14.02
CA ALA A 276 -20.99 8.50 13.46
C ALA A 276 -22.25 9.29 13.10
#